data_AF-X1JHA4-F1
#
_entry.id   AF-X1JHA4-F1
#
_cell.length_a   1.000
_cell.length_b   1.000
_cell.length_c   1.000
_cell.angle_alpha   90.00
_cell.angle_beta   90.00
_cell.angle_gamma   90.00
#
_symmetry.space_group_name_H-M   'P 1'
#
loop_
_entity.id
_entity.type
_entity.pdbx_description
1 polymer ?
#
loop_
_entity_poly.entity_id
_entity_poly.type
_entity_poly.pdbx_seq_one_letter_code
_entity_poly.pdbx_strand_id
1 'polypeptide(L)'
;WLGDRIPPDEMDLRRYFVHRRGEGITDNSLRTTFAVLEKLYRANRKVNSTTGEVAWDWPLESDDRPEAPSETNTPAFTREEVEQLIKNRELYSKGDCFYLAIATIYAPRRIELARIKNRHIKEDTIYIDTAKKGEKRTHLIPGEIMPYIEAYHPREHNVSSLSAMFDRICKKGLGESGKGYGFHSFRRTLDTLLPIALAKADKPLTLVGYFMRWNRKS
;
A
#
# COMPACT_ATOMS: atom_id res chain seq x y z
N TRP A 1 11.23 30.90 11.28
CA TRP A 1 9.85 31.40 11.15
C TRP A 1 8.95 30.69 12.15
N LEU A 2 9.13 31.01 13.43
CA LEU A 2 8.16 30.79 14.52
C LEU A 2 8.51 31.92 15.49
N GLY A 3 7.76 33.02 15.44
CA GLY A 3 7.94 34.21 16.28
C GLY A 3 7.60 33.92 17.74
N ASP A 4 6.62 34.65 18.30
CA ASP A 4 6.26 34.69 19.73
C ASP A 4 5.72 33.37 20.34
N ARG A 5 5.93 32.22 19.69
CA ARG A 5 5.56 30.86 20.16
C ARG A 5 4.07 30.66 20.46
N ILE A 6 3.21 31.55 19.99
CA ILE A 6 1.76 31.42 20.04
C ILE A 6 1.36 30.31 19.06
N PRO A 7 0.73 29.21 19.53
CA PRO A 7 0.22 28.17 18.64
C PRO A 7 -0.95 28.72 17.80
N PRO A 8 -1.15 28.22 16.57
CA PRO A 8 -2.36 28.51 15.81
C PRO A 8 -3.61 28.18 16.63
N ASP A 9 -4.63 29.01 16.55
CA ASP A 9 -5.89 28.80 17.27
C ASP A 9 -6.86 27.89 16.47
N GLU A 10 -8.06 27.68 17.02
CA GLU A 10 -9.10 26.88 16.36
C GLU A 10 -9.42 27.40 14.94
N MET A 11 -9.52 28.73 14.80
CA MET A 11 -9.90 29.38 13.55
C MET A 11 -8.80 29.24 12.51
N ASP A 12 -7.53 29.36 12.91
CA ASP A 12 -6.38 29.13 12.05
C ASP A 12 -6.38 27.69 11.52
N LEU A 13 -6.62 26.71 12.38
CA LEU A 13 -6.68 25.30 11.98
C LEU A 13 -7.87 25.02 11.05
N ARG A 14 -9.06 25.56 11.33
CA ARG A 14 -10.24 25.43 10.46
C ARG A 14 -9.97 26.05 9.08
N ARG A 15 -9.41 27.26 9.02
CA ARG A 15 -9.01 27.92 7.77
C ARG A 15 -7.98 27.10 7.01
N TYR A 16 -7.00 26.53 7.71
CA TYR A 16 -6.01 25.64 7.10
C TYR A 16 -6.69 24.44 6.44
N PHE A 17 -7.57 23.71 7.13
CA PHE A 17 -8.27 22.57 6.52
C PHE A 17 -9.15 22.96 5.33
N VAL A 18 -9.88 24.08 5.40
CA VAL A 18 -10.67 24.60 4.27
C VAL A 18 -9.78 24.96 3.09
N HIS A 19 -8.67 25.65 3.33
CA HIS A 19 -7.71 26.02 2.28
C HIS A 19 -7.12 24.77 1.61
N ARG A 20 -6.69 23.77 2.38
CA ARG A 20 -6.14 22.51 1.84
C ARG A 20 -7.18 21.73 1.04
N ARG A 21 -8.47 21.76 1.43
CA ARG A 21 -9.56 21.22 0.60
C ARG A 21 -9.70 21.97 -0.72
N GLY A 22 -9.60 23.30 -0.70
CA GLY A 22 -9.59 24.14 -1.90
C GLY A 22 -8.45 23.81 -2.87
N GLU A 23 -7.31 23.32 -2.38
CA GLU A 23 -6.19 22.81 -3.19
C GLU A 23 -6.41 21.38 -3.72
N GLY A 24 -7.57 20.77 -3.47
CA GLY A 24 -7.90 19.42 -3.92
C GLY A 24 -7.29 18.29 -3.07
N ILE A 25 -6.81 18.59 -1.86
CA ILE A 25 -6.32 17.55 -0.94
C ILE A 25 -7.50 16.71 -0.43
N THR A 26 -7.37 15.39 -0.52
CA THR A 26 -8.42 14.45 -0.12
C THR A 26 -8.63 14.42 1.39
N ASP A 27 -9.87 14.19 1.83
CA ASP A 27 -10.17 14.13 3.27
C ASP A 27 -9.37 13.03 3.99
N ASN A 28 -9.02 11.92 3.34
CA ASN A 28 -8.14 10.91 3.96
C ASN A 28 -6.73 11.45 4.24
N SER A 29 -6.20 12.30 3.36
CA SER A 29 -4.94 13.01 3.59
C SER A 29 -5.10 14.02 4.72
N LEU A 30 -6.20 14.77 4.74
CA LEU A 30 -6.50 15.72 5.81
C LEU A 30 -6.71 15.06 7.17
N ARG A 31 -7.30 13.85 7.24
CA ARG A 31 -7.39 13.04 8.46
C ARG A 31 -6.01 12.69 9.00
N THR A 32 -5.07 12.39 8.11
CA THR A 32 -3.68 12.14 8.51
C THR A 32 -3.05 13.41 9.06
N THR A 33 -3.24 14.54 8.38
CA THR A 33 -2.77 15.85 8.83
C THR A 33 -3.37 16.24 10.18
N PHE A 34 -4.68 16.04 10.39
CA PHE A 34 -5.37 16.24 11.67
C PHE A 34 -4.68 15.48 12.80
N ALA A 35 -4.45 14.18 12.62
CA ALA A 35 -3.78 13.36 13.63
C ALA A 35 -2.30 13.76 13.87
N VAL A 36 -1.62 14.28 12.85
CA VAL A 36 -0.24 14.80 12.99
C VAL A 36 -0.22 16.11 13.77
N LEU A 37 -1.13 17.03 13.46
CA LEU A 37 -1.25 18.30 14.17
C LEU A 37 -1.67 18.08 15.63
N GLU A 38 -2.66 17.21 15.88
CA GLU A 38 -3.05 16.85 17.25
C GLU A 38 -1.85 16.33 18.06
N LYS A 39 -1.03 15.45 17.47
CA LYS A 39 0.20 14.96 18.11
C LYS A 39 1.21 16.08 18.36
N LEU A 40 1.34 17.03 17.44
CA LEU A 40 2.23 18.19 17.59
C LEU A 40 1.79 19.05 18.78
N TYR A 41 0.50 19.35 18.92
CA TYR A 41 -0.04 20.10 20.05
C TYR A 41 0.19 19.35 21.36
N ARG A 42 -0.18 18.07 21.42
CA ARG A 42 0.05 17.21 22.59
C ARG A 42 1.52 17.15 23.01
N ALA A 43 2.45 17.11 22.05
CA ALA A 43 3.89 17.08 22.34
C ALA A 43 4.44 18.41 22.86
N ASN A 44 3.82 19.53 22.51
CA ASN A 44 4.23 20.88 22.94
C ASN A 44 3.41 21.42 24.11
N ARG A 45 2.41 20.65 24.58
CA ARG A 45 1.54 21.01 25.69
C ARG A 45 2.35 21.36 26.93
N LYS A 46 2.21 22.59 27.42
CA LYS A 46 2.84 23.07 28.65
C LYS A 46 1.78 23.73 29.52
N VAL A 47 1.79 23.40 30.81
CA VAL A 47 0.93 24.05 31.79
C VAL A 47 1.76 25.12 32.51
N ASN A 48 1.32 26.37 32.44
CA ASN A 48 1.90 27.44 33.23
C ASN A 48 1.53 27.20 34.70
N SER A 49 2.53 26.96 35.55
CA SER A 49 2.33 26.62 36.96
C SER A 49 1.70 27.74 37.79
N THR A 50 1.75 28.98 37.31
CA THR A 50 1.26 30.17 38.03
C THR A 50 -0.13 30.57 37.57
N THR A 51 -0.42 30.52 36.27
CA THR A 51 -1.73 30.92 35.72
C THR A 51 -2.67 29.74 35.48
N GLY A 52 -2.17 28.51 35.50
CA GLY A 52 -2.91 27.32 35.08
C GLY A 52 -3.14 27.23 33.57
N GLU A 53 -2.66 28.21 32.80
CA GLU A 53 -2.87 28.30 31.36
C GLU A 53 -2.13 27.18 30.63
N VAL A 54 -2.84 26.51 29.73
CA VAL A 54 -2.29 25.43 28.91
C VAL A 54 -1.87 26.00 27.57
N ALA A 55 -0.57 26.15 27.36
CA ALA A 55 -0.03 26.47 26.06
C ALA A 55 -0.10 25.22 25.17
N TRP A 56 -0.45 25.40 23.89
CA TRP A 56 -0.55 24.34 22.88
C TRP A 56 -1.62 23.27 23.20
N ASP A 57 -2.73 23.68 23.81
CA ASP A 57 -3.89 22.80 23.93
C ASP A 57 -4.56 22.60 22.56
N TRP A 58 -4.92 21.36 22.24
CA TRP A 58 -5.51 21.03 20.95
C TRP A 58 -6.95 21.51 20.89
N PRO A 59 -7.31 22.45 19.99
CA PRO A 59 -8.59 23.16 20.08
C PRO A 59 -9.72 22.51 19.25
N LEU A 60 -9.47 21.39 18.57
CA LEU A 60 -10.46 20.73 17.72
C LEU A 60 -11.00 19.44 18.36
N GLU A 61 -12.28 19.18 18.18
CA GLU A 61 -12.92 17.98 18.71
C GLU A 61 -12.78 16.79 17.76
N SER A 62 -13.15 15.60 18.24
CA SER A 62 -13.12 14.38 17.42
C SER A 62 -14.01 14.48 16.19
N ASP A 63 -15.11 15.24 16.28
CA ASP A 63 -16.07 15.46 15.19
C ASP A 63 -15.58 16.48 14.15
N ASP A 64 -14.58 17.30 14.50
CA ASP A 64 -13.91 18.20 13.53
C ASP A 64 -12.97 17.43 12.60
N ARG A 65 -12.70 16.16 12.89
CA ARG A 65 -11.85 15.31 12.06
C ARG A 65 -12.51 15.14 10.68
N PRO A 66 -11.80 15.43 9.57
CA PRO A 66 -12.35 15.27 8.22
C PRO A 66 -12.95 13.88 8.01
N GLU A 67 -14.10 13.77 7.35
CA GLU A 67 -14.81 12.51 7.21
C GLU A 67 -14.01 11.52 6.35
N ALA A 68 -14.02 10.24 6.71
CA ALA A 68 -13.46 9.23 5.81
C ALA A 68 -14.49 9.02 4.68
N PRO A 69 -14.09 9.06 3.40
CA PRO A 69 -15.03 8.72 2.33
C PRO A 69 -15.58 7.31 2.58
N SER A 70 -16.90 7.17 2.50
CA SER A 70 -17.64 5.92 2.75
C SER A 70 -17.16 4.77 1.86
N GLU A 71 -16.70 5.10 0.65
CA GLU A 71 -16.10 4.16 -0.28
C GLU A 71 -14.77 4.71 -0.79
N THR A 72 -13.67 4.08 -0.35
CA THR A 72 -12.42 4.24 -1.08
C THR A 72 -12.54 3.32 -2.29
N ASN A 73 -12.94 3.84 -3.46
CA ASN A 73 -12.94 3.06 -4.69
C ASN A 73 -11.48 2.66 -4.98
N THR A 74 -11.12 1.46 -4.52
CA THR A 74 -9.75 1.00 -4.54
C THR A 74 -9.65 -0.15 -5.52
N PRO A 75 -9.14 0.10 -6.74
CA PRO A 75 -9.30 -0.83 -7.83
C PRO A 75 -8.61 -2.16 -7.54
N ALA A 76 -9.33 -3.24 -7.87
CA ALA A 76 -8.87 -4.61 -7.90
C ALA A 76 -9.16 -5.16 -9.31
N PHE A 77 -8.23 -5.95 -9.84
CA PHE A 77 -8.49 -6.64 -11.10
C PHE A 77 -9.56 -7.72 -10.92
N THR A 78 -10.34 -7.94 -11.97
CA THR A 78 -11.13 -9.17 -12.13
C THR A 78 -10.21 -10.36 -12.38
N ARG A 79 -10.75 -11.58 -12.28
CA ARG A 79 -9.99 -12.79 -12.63
C ARG A 79 -9.60 -12.75 -14.10
N GLU A 80 -10.53 -12.35 -14.94
CA GLU A 80 -10.41 -12.33 -16.40
C GLU A 80 -9.31 -11.37 -16.85
N GLU A 81 -9.22 -10.19 -16.22
CA GLU A 81 -8.14 -9.23 -16.46
C GLU A 81 -6.77 -9.81 -16.07
N VAL A 82 -6.66 -10.48 -14.93
CA VAL A 82 -5.40 -11.13 -14.51
C VAL A 82 -5.02 -12.24 -15.48
N GLU A 83 -5.98 -13.07 -15.90
CA GLU A 83 -5.74 -14.11 -16.90
C GLU A 83 -5.29 -13.52 -18.24
N GLN A 84 -5.90 -12.42 -18.68
CA GLN A 84 -5.53 -11.74 -19.91
C GLN A 84 -4.10 -11.20 -19.84
N LEU A 85 -3.72 -10.58 -18.71
CA LEU A 85 -2.33 -10.17 -18.47
C LEU A 85 -1.36 -11.36 -18.57
N ILE A 86 -1.70 -12.50 -17.97
CA ILE A 86 -0.85 -13.71 -18.03
C ILE A 86 -0.77 -14.29 -19.45
N LYS A 87 -1.89 -14.34 -20.17
CA LYS A 87 -1.97 -14.84 -21.56
C LYS A 87 -1.12 -13.98 -22.51
N ASN A 88 -1.08 -12.67 -22.29
CA ASN A 88 -0.36 -11.70 -23.11
C ASN A 88 1.13 -11.55 -22.74
N ARG A 89 1.70 -12.49 -21.97
CA ARG A 89 3.11 -12.46 -21.51
C ARG A 89 4.15 -12.24 -22.62
N GLU A 90 3.88 -12.72 -23.84
CA GLU A 90 4.81 -12.59 -24.97
C GLU A 90 5.00 -11.12 -25.42
N LEU A 91 4.11 -10.21 -25.01
CA LEU A 91 4.21 -8.77 -25.28
C LEU A 91 5.20 -8.06 -24.35
N TYR A 92 5.67 -8.74 -23.29
CA TYR A 92 6.38 -8.10 -22.19
C TYR A 92 7.87 -8.43 -22.20
N SER A 93 8.67 -7.58 -21.53
CA SER A 93 10.06 -7.92 -21.29
C SER A 93 10.19 -9.02 -20.25
N LYS A 94 11.34 -9.71 -20.20
CA LYS A 94 11.62 -10.72 -19.16
C LYS A 94 11.43 -10.18 -17.74
N GLY A 95 11.82 -8.93 -17.51
CA GLY A 95 11.60 -8.26 -16.22
C GLY A 95 10.13 -8.02 -15.92
N ASP A 96 9.35 -7.57 -16.91
CA ASP A 96 7.91 -7.40 -16.76
C ASP A 96 7.21 -8.73 -16.42
N CYS A 97 7.55 -9.81 -17.13
CA CYS A 97 7.04 -11.16 -16.85
C CYS A 97 7.40 -11.62 -15.42
N PHE A 98 8.65 -11.41 -15.01
CA PHE A 98 9.11 -11.73 -13.66
C PHE A 98 8.25 -11.02 -12.59
N TYR A 99 8.12 -9.69 -12.70
CA TYR A 99 7.39 -8.92 -11.69
C TYR A 99 5.89 -9.17 -11.72
N LEU A 100 5.32 -9.45 -12.90
CA LEU A 100 3.93 -9.88 -13.04
C LEU A 100 3.70 -11.23 -12.32
N ALA A 101 4.54 -12.24 -12.59
CA ALA A 101 4.43 -13.56 -11.97
C ALA A 101 4.56 -13.50 -10.44
N ILE A 102 5.54 -12.75 -9.92
CA ILE A 102 5.68 -12.57 -8.48
C ILE A 102 4.46 -11.86 -7.87
N ALA A 103 3.92 -10.84 -8.56
CA ALA A 103 2.79 -10.07 -8.07
C ALA A 103 1.49 -10.87 -8.02
N THR A 104 1.21 -11.68 -9.04
CA THR A 104 0.00 -12.49 -9.18
C THR A 104 0.03 -13.76 -8.33
N ILE A 105 1.20 -14.24 -7.94
CA ILE A 105 1.34 -15.38 -7.02
C ILE A 105 1.41 -14.90 -5.58
N TYR A 106 2.40 -14.09 -5.19
CA TYR A 106 2.69 -13.86 -3.76
C TYR A 106 2.06 -12.61 -3.15
N ALA A 107 1.33 -11.81 -3.93
CA ALA A 107 0.64 -10.62 -3.47
C ALA A 107 1.53 -9.62 -2.66
N PRO A 108 2.81 -9.37 -3.01
CA PRO A 108 3.67 -8.49 -2.24
C PRO A 108 3.18 -7.04 -2.29
N ARG A 109 3.53 -6.25 -1.27
CA ARG A 109 3.42 -4.79 -1.38
C ARG A 109 4.41 -4.30 -2.43
N ARG A 110 4.09 -3.20 -3.13
CA ARG A 110 4.98 -2.59 -4.13
C ARG A 110 6.41 -2.35 -3.61
N ILE A 111 6.56 -1.93 -2.36
CA ILE A 111 7.88 -1.74 -1.72
C ILE A 111 8.59 -3.07 -1.43
N GLU A 112 7.87 -4.15 -1.16
CA GLU A 112 8.45 -5.49 -0.94
C GLU A 112 8.95 -6.04 -2.29
N LEU A 113 8.13 -5.86 -3.33
CA LEU A 113 8.48 -6.20 -4.72
C LEU A 113 9.74 -5.45 -5.18
N ALA A 114 9.85 -4.15 -4.85
CA ALA A 114 10.99 -3.30 -5.20
C ALA A 114 12.32 -3.76 -4.58
N ARG A 115 12.26 -4.46 -3.44
CA ARG A 115 13.44 -4.92 -2.68
C ARG A 115 13.92 -6.31 -3.10
N ILE A 116 13.20 -7.00 -3.99
CA ILE A 116 13.60 -8.33 -4.46
C ILE A 116 14.92 -8.20 -5.23
N LYS A 117 15.88 -9.04 -4.86
CA LYS A 117 17.22 -9.13 -5.43
C LYS A 117 17.51 -10.59 -5.75
N ASN A 118 18.42 -10.84 -6.67
CA ASN A 118 18.78 -12.20 -7.06
C ASN A 118 19.10 -13.11 -5.87
N ARG A 119 19.83 -12.61 -4.86
CA ARG A 119 20.17 -13.35 -3.63
C ARG A 119 18.97 -13.82 -2.79
N HIS A 120 17.78 -13.28 -3.03
CA HIS A 120 16.56 -13.69 -2.33
C HIS A 120 15.88 -14.88 -3.03
N ILE A 121 16.34 -15.24 -4.23
CA ILE A 121 15.85 -16.37 -5.00
C ILE A 121 16.88 -17.49 -4.84
N LYS A 122 16.37 -18.67 -4.50
CA LYS A 122 17.09 -19.95 -4.51
C LYS A 122 16.38 -20.86 -5.51
N GLU A 123 16.92 -22.06 -5.68
CA GLU A 123 16.46 -23.06 -6.66
C GLU A 123 14.93 -23.23 -6.70
N ASP A 124 14.28 -23.37 -5.55
CA ASP A 124 12.85 -23.64 -5.43
C ASP A 124 12.10 -22.63 -4.55
N THR A 125 12.78 -21.59 -4.07
CA THR A 125 12.27 -20.72 -3.01
C THR A 125 12.59 -19.25 -3.24
N ILE A 126 11.67 -18.38 -2.83
CA ILE A 126 11.84 -16.93 -2.82
C ILE A 126 11.61 -16.35 -1.42
N TYR A 127 12.55 -15.54 -0.96
CA TYR A 127 12.45 -14.79 0.28
C TYR A 127 11.86 -13.39 0.05
N ILE A 128 10.78 -13.05 0.74
CA ILE A 128 10.13 -11.74 0.66
C ILE A 128 10.29 -11.00 2.00
N ASP A 129 11.03 -9.89 1.97
CA ASP A 129 11.26 -9.03 3.14
C ASP A 129 10.10 -8.05 3.33
N THR A 130 9.33 -8.22 4.41
CA THR A 130 8.10 -7.46 4.68
C THR A 130 8.37 -6.03 5.15
N ALA A 131 7.65 -5.05 4.60
CA ALA A 131 7.91 -3.63 4.89
C ALA A 131 7.19 -3.08 6.15
N LYS A 132 6.15 -3.76 6.66
CA LYS A 132 5.25 -3.24 7.73
C LYS A 132 5.06 -4.22 8.90
N LYS A 133 6.14 -4.56 9.62
CA LYS A 133 6.11 -5.49 10.78
C LYS A 133 5.42 -6.85 10.50
N GLY A 134 5.21 -7.20 9.23
CA GLY A 134 4.64 -8.48 8.83
C GLY A 134 5.68 -9.58 8.99
N GLU A 135 5.25 -10.84 9.01
CA GLU A 135 6.17 -11.97 9.08
C GLU A 135 7.00 -12.07 7.79
N LYS A 136 8.33 -12.04 7.96
CA LYS A 136 9.28 -12.38 6.90
C LYS A 136 9.07 -13.83 6.51
N ARG A 137 9.08 -14.14 5.21
CA ARG A 137 8.77 -15.49 4.76
C ARG A 137 9.53 -15.90 3.52
N THR A 138 9.95 -17.15 3.54
CA THR A 138 10.39 -17.92 2.37
C THR A 138 9.17 -18.66 1.81
N HIS A 139 8.90 -18.45 0.53
CA HIS A 139 7.82 -19.10 -0.21
C HIS A 139 8.41 -20.10 -1.20
N LEU A 140 7.72 -21.22 -1.42
CA LEU A 140 8.01 -22.12 -2.53
C LEU A 140 7.65 -21.46 -3.86
N ILE A 141 8.47 -21.70 -4.88
CA ILE A 141 8.27 -21.27 -6.27
C ILE A 141 7.54 -22.38 -7.03
N PRO A 142 6.29 -22.15 -7.47
CA PRO A 142 5.60 -23.10 -8.35
C PRO A 142 6.37 -23.30 -9.65
N GLY A 143 6.44 -24.55 -10.14
CA GLY A 143 7.15 -24.88 -11.37
C GLY A 143 6.63 -24.09 -12.59
N GLU A 144 5.34 -23.74 -12.58
CA GLU A 144 4.67 -22.98 -13.64
C GLU A 144 5.26 -21.58 -13.84
N ILE A 145 5.82 -20.97 -12.79
CA ILE A 145 6.43 -19.64 -12.89
C ILE A 145 7.95 -19.68 -13.01
N MET A 146 8.57 -20.84 -12.80
CA MET A 146 10.03 -20.99 -12.79
C MET A 146 10.71 -20.42 -14.06
N PRO A 147 10.18 -20.65 -15.28
CA PRO A 147 10.78 -20.08 -16.48
C PRO A 147 10.87 -18.55 -16.46
N TYR A 148 9.93 -17.86 -15.80
CA TYR A 148 9.96 -16.39 -15.66
C TYR A 148 10.91 -15.93 -14.56
N ILE A 149 11.12 -16.77 -13.54
CA ILE A 149 12.10 -16.53 -12.48
C ILE A 149 13.52 -16.62 -13.05
N GLU A 150 13.83 -17.69 -13.77
CA GLU A 150 15.16 -17.93 -14.35
C GLU A 150 15.51 -16.94 -15.48
N ALA A 151 14.50 -16.49 -16.22
CA ALA A 151 14.68 -15.55 -17.33
C ALA A 151 15.15 -14.15 -16.90
N TYR A 152 15.05 -13.79 -15.61
CA TYR A 152 15.35 -12.44 -15.15
C TYR A 152 16.13 -12.41 -13.84
N HIS A 153 17.17 -11.58 -13.78
CA HIS A 153 17.98 -11.37 -12.58
C HIS A 153 17.55 -10.09 -11.88
N PRO A 154 16.71 -10.15 -10.84
CA PRO A 154 16.17 -8.96 -10.21
C PRO A 154 17.23 -8.18 -9.45
N ARG A 155 17.11 -6.85 -9.54
CA ARG A 155 17.88 -5.87 -8.76
C ARG A 155 16.89 -5.03 -7.97
N GLU A 156 17.41 -4.32 -6.97
CA GLU A 156 16.59 -3.35 -6.25
C GLU A 156 16.13 -2.25 -7.19
N HIS A 157 14.82 -2.02 -7.21
CA HIS A 157 14.20 -0.95 -7.97
C HIS A 157 13.77 0.17 -7.04
N ASN A 158 13.73 1.38 -7.58
CA ASN A 158 12.94 2.42 -6.93
C ASN A 158 11.45 2.14 -7.18
N VAL A 159 10.61 2.60 -6.26
CA VAL A 159 9.16 2.34 -6.28
C VAL A 159 8.47 2.95 -7.51
N SER A 160 8.98 4.07 -8.02
CA SER A 160 8.45 4.75 -9.20
C SER A 160 8.68 3.97 -10.49
N SER A 161 9.84 3.31 -10.62
CA SER A 161 10.19 2.43 -11.74
C SER A 161 9.26 1.22 -11.80
N LEU A 162 8.88 0.66 -10.65
CA LEU A 162 7.85 -0.37 -10.62
C LEU A 162 6.47 0.16 -11.02
N SER A 163 6.11 1.40 -10.67
CA SER A 163 4.88 1.99 -11.18
C SER A 163 4.88 2.14 -12.70
N ALA A 164 5.97 2.65 -13.29
CA ALA A 164 6.10 2.73 -14.74
C ALA A 164 6.09 1.36 -15.43
N MET A 165 6.68 0.35 -14.78
CA MET A 165 6.63 -1.04 -15.23
C MET A 165 5.20 -1.58 -15.23
N PHE A 166 4.46 -1.36 -14.15
CA PHE A 166 3.06 -1.75 -14.05
C PHE A 166 2.22 -1.10 -15.15
N ASP A 167 2.35 0.21 -15.36
CA ASP A 167 1.61 0.91 -16.41
C ASP A 167 1.92 0.34 -17.80
N ARG A 168 3.18 -0.02 -18.06
CA ARG A 168 3.58 -0.67 -19.32
C ARG A 168 2.93 -2.04 -19.48
N ILE A 169 2.90 -2.85 -18.42
CA ILE A 169 2.26 -4.18 -18.42
C ILE A 169 0.76 -4.03 -18.73
N CYS A 170 0.06 -3.13 -18.04
CA CYS A 170 -1.37 -2.90 -18.24
C CYS A 170 -1.66 -2.37 -19.65
N LYS A 171 -0.95 -1.34 -20.12
CA LYS A 171 -1.14 -0.80 -21.48
C LYS A 171 -0.92 -1.85 -22.57
N LYS A 172 0.09 -2.71 -22.42
CA LYS A 172 0.36 -3.77 -23.39
C LYS A 172 -0.62 -4.93 -23.30
N GLY A 173 -1.01 -5.32 -22.09
CA GLY A 173 -1.82 -6.52 -21.84
C GLY A 173 -3.32 -6.29 -21.92
N LEU A 174 -3.79 -5.12 -21.50
CA LEU A 174 -5.21 -4.75 -21.41
C LEU A 174 -5.57 -3.60 -22.35
N GLY A 175 -4.58 -2.96 -22.99
CA GLY A 175 -4.79 -1.77 -23.84
C GLY A 175 -4.78 -0.45 -23.08
N GLU A 176 -5.00 -0.47 -21.76
CA GLU A 176 -5.03 0.73 -20.92
C GLU A 176 -4.45 0.49 -19.52
N SER A 177 -4.15 1.58 -18.80
CA SER A 177 -3.84 1.54 -17.36
C SER A 177 -4.91 2.37 -16.64
N GLY A 178 -5.71 1.72 -15.80
CA GLY A 178 -6.78 2.38 -15.06
C GLY A 178 -6.25 3.31 -13.95
N LYS A 179 -6.94 4.43 -13.72
CA LYS A 179 -6.59 5.36 -12.64
C LYS A 179 -6.65 4.66 -11.28
N GLY A 180 -5.59 4.79 -10.49
CA GLY A 180 -5.49 4.22 -9.14
C GLY A 180 -5.06 2.74 -9.10
N TYR A 181 -4.90 2.09 -10.26
CA TYR A 181 -4.33 0.75 -10.33
C TYR A 181 -2.83 0.76 -10.02
N GLY A 182 -2.33 -0.37 -9.53
CA GLY A 182 -0.92 -0.61 -9.32
C GLY A 182 -0.67 -2.06 -8.94
N PHE A 183 0.57 -2.43 -8.66
CA PHE A 183 0.88 -3.79 -8.16
C PHE A 183 0.09 -4.19 -6.92
N HIS A 184 -0.38 -3.21 -6.13
CA HIS A 184 -1.25 -3.49 -4.98
C HIS A 184 -2.66 -3.95 -5.37
N SER A 185 -3.11 -3.70 -6.60
CA SER A 185 -4.39 -4.20 -7.13
C SER A 185 -4.40 -5.72 -7.23
N PHE A 186 -3.30 -6.37 -7.62
CA PHE A 186 -3.19 -7.85 -7.57
C PHE A 186 -3.36 -8.40 -6.16
N ARG A 187 -2.79 -7.70 -5.17
CA ARG A 187 -2.94 -8.09 -3.77
C ARG A 187 -4.40 -8.04 -3.34
N ARG A 188 -5.17 -7.03 -3.76
CA ARG A 188 -6.61 -6.95 -3.47
C ARG A 188 -7.40 -8.03 -4.20
N THR A 189 -7.08 -8.28 -5.47
CA THR A 189 -7.69 -9.37 -6.23
C THR A 189 -7.50 -10.71 -5.52
N LEU A 190 -6.29 -11.01 -5.03
CA LEU A 190 -6.03 -12.23 -4.28
C LEU A 190 -6.74 -12.26 -2.93
N ASP A 191 -6.82 -11.13 -2.23
CA ASP A 191 -7.57 -11.01 -0.97
C ASP A 191 -9.05 -11.37 -1.13
N THR A 192 -9.62 -11.05 -2.29
CA THR A 192 -11.01 -11.41 -2.65
C THR A 192 -11.14 -12.85 -3.13
N LEU A 193 -10.26 -13.32 -4.02
CA LEU A 193 -10.41 -14.61 -4.69
C LEU A 193 -9.94 -15.80 -3.85
N LEU A 194 -8.91 -15.63 -3.02
CA LEU A 194 -8.31 -16.72 -2.25
C LEU A 194 -9.26 -17.30 -1.18
N PRO A 195 -10.00 -16.50 -0.39
CA PRO A 195 -10.99 -17.04 0.54
C PRO A 195 -12.04 -17.93 -0.16
N ILE A 196 -12.53 -17.50 -1.33
CA ILE A 196 -13.51 -18.25 -2.12
C ILE A 196 -12.91 -19.58 -2.59
N ALA A 197 -11.67 -19.57 -3.08
CA ALA A 197 -10.98 -20.78 -3.52
C ALA A 197 -10.72 -21.76 -2.36
N LEU A 198 -10.33 -21.26 -1.19
CA LEU A 198 -10.11 -22.09 0.00
C LEU A 198 -11.41 -22.70 0.52
N ALA A 199 -12.51 -21.94 0.53
CA ALA A 199 -13.83 -22.45 0.91
C ALA A 199 -14.27 -23.60 -0.03
N LYS A 200 -14.09 -23.44 -1.35
CA LYS A 200 -14.38 -24.49 -2.34
C LYS A 200 -13.53 -25.75 -2.15
N ALA A 201 -12.31 -25.59 -1.64
CA ALA A 201 -11.38 -26.69 -1.39
C ALA A 201 -11.46 -27.27 0.04
N ASP A 202 -12.47 -26.85 0.82
CA ASP A 202 -12.64 -27.21 2.24
C ASP A 202 -11.37 -26.98 3.07
N LYS A 203 -10.77 -25.79 2.92
CA LYS A 203 -9.56 -25.37 3.64
C LYS A 203 -9.84 -24.20 4.59
N PRO A 204 -9.09 -24.08 5.71
CA PRO A 204 -9.26 -22.99 6.65
C PRO A 204 -9.00 -21.61 6.01
N LEU A 205 -9.94 -20.68 6.18
CA LEU A 205 -9.79 -19.28 5.70
C LEU A 205 -8.66 -18.52 6.41
N THR A 206 -8.24 -18.98 7.59
CA THR A 206 -7.07 -18.44 8.31
C THR A 206 -5.78 -18.55 7.50
N LEU A 207 -5.73 -19.43 6.48
CA LEU A 207 -4.62 -19.51 5.54
C LEU A 207 -4.47 -18.25 4.68
N VAL A 208 -5.52 -17.45 4.48
CA VAL A 208 -5.44 -16.17 3.76
C VAL A 208 -4.53 -15.21 4.50
N GLY A 209 -4.79 -14.97 5.80
CA GLY A 209 -3.96 -14.09 6.62
C GLY A 209 -2.51 -14.57 6.71
N TYR A 210 -2.32 -15.90 6.79
CA TYR A 210 -1.01 -16.54 6.73
C TYR A 210 -0.30 -16.24 5.40
N PHE A 211 -0.95 -16.52 4.27
CA PHE A 211 -0.40 -16.32 2.92
C PHE A 211 -0.10 -14.83 2.64
N MET A 212 -1.02 -13.96 3.03
CA MET A 212 -0.94 -12.51 2.83
C MET A 212 0.03 -11.82 3.80
N ARG A 213 0.60 -12.55 4.76
CA ARG A 213 1.58 -12.07 5.76
C ARG A 213 0.99 -10.94 6.61
N TRP A 214 -0.24 -11.10 7.07
CA TRP A 214 -0.89 -10.16 7.99
C TRP A 214 -0.35 -10.36 9.40
N ASN A 215 -0.26 -9.26 10.15
CA ASN A 215 0.13 -9.34 11.56
C ASN A 215 -1.01 -10.00 12.35
N ARG A 216 -0.70 -11.06 13.10
CA ARG A 216 -1.67 -11.77 13.96
C ARG A 216 -2.15 -10.95 15.17
N LYS A 217 -1.53 -9.79 15.45
CA LYS A 217 -1.85 -8.90 16.57
C LYS A 217 -2.72 -7.68 16.18
N SER A 218 -3.43 -7.72 15.06
CA SER A 218 -4.40 -6.67 14.71
C SER A 218 -5.74 -6.90 15.37
#